data_AF-A0A7K2XDX0-F1
#
_entry.id   AF-A0A7K2XDX0-F1
#
_cell.length_a   1.000
_cell.length_b   1.000
_cell.length_c   1.000
_cell.angle_alpha   90.00
_cell.angle_beta   90.00
_cell.angle_gamma   90.00
#
_symmetry.space_group_name_H-M   'P 1'
#
loop_
_entity.id
_entity.type
_entity.pdbx_description
1 polymer ?
#
loop_
_entity_poly.entity_id
_entity_poly.type
_entity_poly.pdbx_seq_one_letter_code
_entity_poly.pdbx_strand_id
1 'polypeptide(L)' 'TASPAPVPVATDPGTALRELAAAERTSSDGHADALLAAPPEYARLLASVAASGAVHAYLLTEGARA' A
#
# COMPACT_ATOMS: atom_id res chain seq x y z
N THR A 1 -5.44 23.43 -6.82
CA THR A 1 -5.54 22.51 -5.67
C THR A 1 -4.28 22.65 -4.84
N ALA A 2 -4.40 22.83 -3.53
CA ALA A 2 -3.23 22.96 -2.65
C ALA A 2 -2.46 21.63 -2.61
N SER A 3 -1.12 21.69 -2.70
CA SER A 3 -0.29 20.51 -2.52
C SER A 3 -0.40 20.04 -1.07
N PRO A 4 -0.57 18.73 -0.80
CA PRO A 4 -0.51 18.23 0.56
C PRO A 4 0.85 18.58 1.17
N ALA A 5 0.84 18.87 2.48
CA ALA A 5 2.07 19.09 3.23
C ALA A 5 2.92 17.81 3.22
N PRO A 6 4.26 17.92 3.21
CA PRO A 6 5.13 16.75 3.24
C PRO A 6 4.90 15.95 4.52
N VAL A 7 4.71 14.64 4.37
CA VAL A 7 4.66 13.71 5.50
C VAL A 7 6.08 13.49 6.04
N PRO A 8 6.28 13.54 7.37
CA PRO A 8 7.57 13.24 7.97
C PRO A 8 7.93 11.77 7.69
N VAL A 9 9.19 11.53 7.33
CA VAL A 9 9.73 10.20 7.05
C VAL A 9 10.81 9.88 8.08
N ALA A 10 10.83 8.65 8.59
CA ALA A 10 11.88 8.21 9.49
C ALA A 10 13.27 8.37 8.89
N THR A 11 14.25 8.80 9.70
CA THR A 11 15.64 9.00 9.25
C THR A 11 16.38 7.67 9.09
N ASP A 12 16.02 6.67 9.88
CA ASP A 12 16.52 5.31 9.73
C ASP A 12 15.88 4.64 8.49
N PRO A 13 16.68 4.24 7.46
CA PRO A 13 16.13 3.69 6.23
C PRO A 13 15.28 2.44 6.43
N GLY A 14 15.68 1.53 7.33
CA GLY A 14 14.92 0.31 7.62
C GLY A 14 13.56 0.63 8.25
N THR A 15 13.50 1.63 9.12
CA THR A 15 12.26 2.12 9.71
C THR A 15 11.37 2.80 8.66
N ALA A 16 11.95 3.63 7.78
CA ALA A 16 11.20 4.27 6.69
C ALA A 16 10.57 3.23 5.74
N LEU A 17 11.31 2.17 5.39
CA LEU A 17 10.78 1.08 4.57
C LEU A 17 9.67 0.29 5.27
N ARG A 18 9.78 0.05 6.58
CA ARG A 18 8.73 -0.60 7.38
C ARG A 18 7.45 0.25 7.45
N GLU A 19 7.59 1.55 7.66
CA GLU A 19 6.46 2.49 7.66
C GLU A 19 5.78 2.52 6.30
N LEU A 20 6.56 2.59 5.21
CA LEU A 20 6.02 2.55 3.86
C LEU A 20 5.33 1.21 3.54
N ALA A 21 5.92 0.09 3.95
CA ALA A 21 5.31 -1.24 3.78
C ALA A 21 3.96 -1.34 4.50
N ALA A 22 3.85 -0.77 5.70
CA ALA A 22 2.59 -0.73 6.44
C ALA A 22 1.54 0.14 5.74
N ALA A 23 1.94 1.32 5.22
CA ALA A 23 1.04 2.19 4.47
C ALA A 23 0.53 1.52 3.18
N GLU A 24 1.41 0.85 2.41
CA GLU A 24 1.02 0.10 1.22
C GLU A 24 0.06 -1.06 1.56
N ARG A 25 0.29 -1.76 2.67
CA ARG A 25 -0.61 -2.81 3.14
C ARG A 25 -1.99 -2.27 3.50
N THR A 26 -2.07 -1.18 4.27
CA THR A 26 -3.34 -0.53 4.61
C THR A 26 -4.10 -0.08 3.35
N SER A 27 -3.40 0.48 2.36
CA SER A 27 -4.00 0.85 1.08
C SER A 27 -4.53 -0.39 0.35
N SER A 28 -3.72 -1.45 0.22
CA SER A 28 -4.09 -2.72 -0.41
C SER A 28 -5.33 -3.35 0.26
N ASP A 29 -5.34 -3.41 1.59
CA ASP A 29 -6.47 -3.93 2.37
C ASP A 29 -7.74 -3.10 2.12
N GLY A 30 -7.63 -1.77 2.03
CA GLY A 30 -8.76 -0.91 1.67
C GLY A 30 -9.34 -1.19 0.27
N HIS A 31 -8.49 -1.50 -0.71
CA HIS A 31 -8.96 -1.94 -2.03
C HIS A 31 -9.61 -3.33 -1.98
N ALA A 32 -9.07 -4.23 -1.15
CA ALA A 32 -9.63 -5.57 -0.91
C ALA A 32 -10.99 -5.52 -0.21
N ASP A 33 -11.22 -4.56 0.68
CA ASP A 33 -12.53 -4.34 1.30
C ASP A 33 -13.51 -3.72 0.30
N ALA A 34 -13.07 -2.74 -0.50
CA ALA A 34 -13.91 -2.04 -1.45
C ALA A 34 -14.49 -2.95 -2.55
N LEU A 35 -13.75 -3.98 -2.97
CA LEU A 35 -14.23 -4.90 -4.01
C LEU A 35 -15.45 -5.72 -3.58
N LEU A 36 -15.65 -5.92 -2.27
CA LEU A 36 -16.81 -6.67 -1.74
C LEU A 36 -18.15 -5.98 -2.03
N ALA A 37 -18.13 -4.65 -2.21
CA ALA A 37 -19.30 -3.85 -2.53
C ALA A 37 -19.35 -3.42 -4.01
N ALA A 38 -18.36 -3.82 -4.83
CA ALA A 38 -18.21 -3.35 -6.20
C ALA A 38 -18.92 -4.26 -7.23
N PRO A 39 -19.42 -3.70 -8.35
CA PRO A 39 -19.81 -4.51 -9.50
C PRO A 39 -18.67 -5.40 -10.02
N PRO A 40 -18.97 -6.52 -10.71
CA PRO A 40 -17.99 -7.56 -11.03
C PRO A 40 -16.74 -7.07 -11.79
N GLU A 41 -16.91 -6.18 -12.75
CA GLU A 41 -15.81 -5.63 -13.56
C GLU A 41 -14.88 -4.76 -12.70
N TYR A 42 -15.45 -3.91 -11.83
CA TYR A 42 -14.69 -3.09 -10.90
C TYR A 42 -14.03 -3.91 -9.81
N ALA A 43 -14.70 -4.96 -9.32
CA ALA A 43 -14.14 -5.88 -8.35
C ALA A 43 -12.86 -6.56 -8.88
N ARG A 44 -12.83 -6.95 -10.17
CA ARG A 44 -11.63 -7.51 -10.80
C ARG A 44 -10.49 -6.49 -10.89
N LEU A 45 -10.78 -5.23 -11.20
CA LEU A 45 -9.77 -4.16 -11.23
C LEU A 45 -9.22 -3.90 -9.83
N LEU A 46 -10.10 -3.75 -8.83
CA LEU A 46 -9.72 -3.55 -7.43
C LEU A 46 -8.90 -4.73 -6.91
N ALA A 47 -9.26 -5.97 -7.26
CA ALA A 47 -8.47 -7.15 -6.91
C ALA A 47 -7.04 -7.10 -7.48
N SER A 48 -6.88 -6.67 -8.74
CA SER A 48 -5.54 -6.51 -9.35
C SER A 48 -4.73 -5.40 -8.67
N VAL A 49 -5.37 -4.28 -8.30
CA VAL A 49 -4.71 -3.16 -7.60
C VAL A 49 -4.31 -3.58 -6.19
N ALA A 50 -5.22 -4.22 -5.45
CA ALA A 50 -4.95 -4.76 -4.12
C ALA A 50 -3.77 -5.74 -4.16
N ALA A 51 -3.77 -6.68 -5.12
CA ALA A 51 -2.67 -7.64 -5.28
C ALA A 51 -1.32 -6.95 -5.56
N SER A 52 -1.30 -5.92 -6.41
CA SER A 52 -0.08 -5.13 -6.66
C SER A 52 0.43 -4.45 -5.40
N GLY A 53 -0.46 -3.81 -4.63
CA GLY A 53 -0.11 -3.18 -3.35
C GLY A 53 0.41 -4.17 -2.30
N ALA A 54 -0.17 -5.37 -2.24
CA ALA A 54 0.29 -6.44 -1.36
C ALA A 54 1.70 -6.92 -1.72
N VAL A 55 2.01 -7.03 -3.02
CA VAL A 55 3.36 -7.35 -3.51
C VAL A 55 4.35 -6.24 -3.17
N HIS A 56 3.98 -4.96 -3.33
CA HIS A 56 4.83 -3.84 -2.92
C HIS A 56 5.14 -3.87 -1.42
N ALA A 57 4.12 -4.06 -0.58
CA ALA A 57 4.29 -4.19 0.86
C ALA A 57 5.24 -5.34 1.23
N TYR A 58 5.15 -6.47 0.53
CA TYR A 58 6.08 -7.59 0.70
C TYR A 58 7.51 -7.22 0.31
N LEU A 59 7.72 -6.65 -0.88
CA LEU A 59 9.06 -6.27 -1.36
C LEU A 59 9.72 -5.21 -0.48
N LEU A 60 8.95 -4.23 0.01
CA LEU A 60 9.43 -3.23 0.96
C LEU A 60 9.82 -3.85 2.31
N THR A 61 9.04 -4.83 2.77
CA THR A 61 9.35 -5.58 4.00
C THR A 61 10.65 -6.37 3.85
N GLU A 62 10.87 -7.05 2.72
CA GLU A 62 12.12 -7.75 2.45
C GLU A 62 13.30 -6.78 2.28
N GLY A 63 13.09 -5.65 1.61
CA GLY A 63 14.09 -4.59 1.48
C GLY A 63 14.48 -3.97 2.83
N ALA A 64 13.60 -3.96 3.82
CA ALA A 64 13.90 -3.49 5.17
C ALA A 64 14.71 -4.50 6.01
N ARG A 65 14.83 -5.75 5.56
CA ARG A 65 15.59 -6.82 6.23
C ARG A 65 16.98 -7.04 5.64
N ALA A 66 17.19 -6.61 4.40
CA ALA A 66 18.46 -6.66 3.69
C ALA A 66 19.46 -5.65 4.28
#